data_AF-A0A3P5HE81-F1
#
_entry.id   AF-A0A3P5HE81-F1
#
_cell.length_a   1.000
_cell.length_b   1.000
_cell.length_c   1.000
_cell.angle_alpha   90.00
_cell.angle_beta   90.00
_cell.angle_gamma   90.00
#
_symmetry.space_group_name_H-M   'P 1'
#
loop_
_entity.id
_entity.type
_entity.pdbx_description
1 polymer ?
#
loop_
_entity_poly.entity_id
_entity_poly.type
_entity_poly.pdbx_seq_one_letter_code
_entity_poly.pdbx_strand_id
1 'polypeptide(L)'
;MSIRTYAVNCNDAWLNTEGDDISGSYVKYKDHQEVVAALEAKCAALAAENAVIKSAIPEPRDIEDDNDNMDDVSLAEDFGFNHAIERMRRRIPETPVTDALLAEVRAQAFNDLCSVFVKDATVAGLDDGDIVTVKEATDALLHCAEQLRKGGNQ
;
A
#
# COMPACT_ATOMS: atom_id res chain seq x y z
N MET A 1 17.81 0.72 -14.99
CA MET A 1 17.65 1.86 -14.06
C MET A 1 18.22 3.10 -14.73
N SER A 2 17.37 4.08 -15.06
CA SER A 2 17.81 5.36 -15.61
C SER A 2 18.00 6.33 -14.45
N ILE A 3 19.26 6.63 -14.10
CA ILE A 3 19.59 7.60 -13.07
C ILE A 3 19.36 8.99 -13.68
N ARG A 4 18.28 9.66 -13.28
CA ARG A 4 18.10 11.09 -13.59
C ARG A 4 18.99 11.89 -12.66
N THR A 5 20.09 12.41 -13.18
CA THR A 5 20.96 13.35 -12.47
C THR A 5 20.33 14.74 -12.50
N TYR A 6 19.87 15.22 -11.36
CA TYR A 6 19.47 16.62 -11.18
C TYR A 6 20.71 17.42 -10.80
N ALA A 7 21.01 18.49 -11.56
CA ALA A 7 22.00 19.47 -11.14
C ALA A 7 21.40 20.27 -9.98
N VAL A 8 21.88 20.02 -8.76
CA VAL A 8 21.56 20.89 -7.62
C VAL A 8 22.38 22.16 -7.81
N ASN A 9 21.71 23.26 -8.16
CA ASN A 9 22.34 24.57 -8.19
C ASN A 9 22.70 24.97 -6.76
N CYS A 10 23.95 24.75 -6.35
CA CYS A 10 24.44 25.14 -5.03
C CYS A 10 24.64 26.67 -4.88
N ASN A 11 24.10 27.48 -5.80
CA ASN A 11 24.25 28.94 -5.81
C ASN A 11 22.99 29.72 -5.38
N ASP A 12 21.87 29.07 -5.07
CA ASP A 12 20.64 29.76 -4.61
C ASP A 12 20.61 29.99 -3.08
N ALA A 13 21.79 30.16 -2.47
CA ALA A 13 21.90 30.63 -1.08
C ALA A 13 21.55 32.12 -0.92
N TRP A 14 21.15 32.81 -1.98
CA TRP A 14 20.92 34.26 -1.97
C TRP A 14 19.70 34.62 -2.81
N LEU A 15 18.56 34.78 -2.14
CA LEU A 15 17.62 35.91 -2.28
C LEU A 15 16.51 35.70 -1.23
N ASN A 16 16.84 36.00 0.04
CA ASN A 16 15.82 36.36 1.02
C ASN A 16 15.52 37.84 0.80
N THR A 17 14.64 38.16 -0.15
CA THR A 17 14.09 39.50 -0.26
C THR A 17 12.77 39.57 0.49
N GLU A 18 12.60 40.63 1.30
CA GLU A 18 11.35 40.89 2.03
C GLU A 18 10.19 40.97 1.03
N GLY A 19 9.37 39.91 0.98
CA GLY A 19 8.26 39.77 0.04
C GLY A 19 8.18 38.45 -0.70
N ASP A 20 9.21 37.59 -0.64
CA ASP A 20 9.13 36.25 -1.24
C ASP A 20 8.24 35.33 -0.40
N ASP A 21 7.10 34.95 -0.97
CA ASP A 21 6.18 33.99 -0.38
C ASP A 21 6.77 32.57 -0.45
N ILE A 22 7.55 32.22 0.58
CA ILE A 22 8.07 30.87 0.81
C ILE A 22 7.00 29.87 1.26
N SER A 23 5.71 30.25 1.31
CA SER A 23 4.63 29.35 1.74
C SER A 23 4.23 28.32 0.67
N GLY A 24 4.68 28.48 -0.57
CA GLY A 24 4.40 27.56 -1.68
C GLY A 24 5.61 26.72 -2.09
N SER A 25 5.48 25.39 -2.00
CA SER A 25 6.14 24.42 -2.89
C SER A 25 7.63 24.03 -2.67
N TYR A 26 8.33 24.49 -1.64
CA TYR A 26 9.65 23.91 -1.31
C TYR A 26 9.51 22.83 -0.22
N VAL A 27 9.25 21.59 -0.63
CA VAL A 27 9.49 20.42 0.23
C VAL A 27 10.99 20.44 0.56
N LYS A 28 11.34 20.60 1.84
CA LYS A 28 12.74 20.58 2.25
C LYS A 28 13.32 19.23 1.82
N TYR A 29 14.39 19.27 1.03
CA TYR A 29 15.00 18.07 0.43
C TYR A 29 15.27 16.95 1.46
N LYS A 30 15.56 17.33 2.71
CA LYS A 30 15.73 16.41 3.83
C LYS A 30 14.45 15.63 4.16
N ASP A 31 13.31 16.31 4.24
CA ASP A 31 12.02 15.69 4.58
C ASP A 31 11.60 14.70 3.48
N HIS A 32 11.85 15.04 2.21
CA HIS A 32 11.61 14.12 1.10
C HIS A 32 12.53 12.90 1.15
N GLN A 33 13.82 13.10 1.48
CA GLN A 33 14.78 12.02 1.59
C GLN A 33 14.41 11.04 2.72
N GLU A 34 13.91 11.55 3.84
CA GLU A 34 13.42 10.74 4.96
C GLU A 34 12.18 9.92 4.59
N VAL A 35 11.22 10.51 3.86
CA VAL A 35 10.02 9.81 3.37
C VAL A 35 10.40 8.69 2.39
N VAL A 36 11.29 8.97 1.44
CA VAL A 36 11.76 7.96 0.48
C VAL A 36 12.47 6.82 1.20
N ALA A 37 13.36 7.12 2.15
CA ALA A 37 14.05 6.09 2.92
C ALA A 37 13.08 5.21 3.73
N ALA A 38 12.05 5.83 4.33
CA ALA A 38 11.02 5.09 5.06
C ALA A 38 10.18 4.17 4.15
N LEU A 39 9.83 4.64 2.95
CA LEU A 39 9.10 3.84 1.96
C LEU A 39 9.95 2.67 1.43
N GLU A 40 11.22 2.92 1.11
CA GLU A 40 12.15 1.89 0.67
C GLU A 40 12.34 0.80 1.73
N ALA A 41 12.44 1.19 3.01
CA ALA A 41 12.52 0.24 4.12
C ALA A 41 11.26 -0.65 4.23
N LYS A 42 10.06 -0.07 4.07
CA LYS A 42 8.79 -0.83 4.06
C LYS A 42 8.73 -1.81 2.88
N CYS A 43 9.11 -1.35 1.69
CA CYS A 43 9.16 -2.22 0.50
C CYS A 43 10.15 -3.37 0.68
N ALA A 44 11.32 -3.11 1.25
CA ALA A 44 12.31 -4.15 1.54
C ALA A 44 11.78 -5.19 2.56
N ALA A 45 11.09 -4.74 3.61
CA ALA A 45 10.47 -5.63 4.60
C ALA A 45 9.37 -6.52 3.97
N LEU A 46 8.50 -5.94 3.14
CA LEU A 46 7.47 -6.70 2.42
C LEU A 46 8.08 -7.69 1.42
N ALA A 47 9.15 -7.31 0.74
CA ALA A 47 9.86 -8.22 -0.17
C ALA A 47 10.48 -9.41 0.58
N ALA A 48 11.05 -9.15 1.77
CA ALA A 48 11.59 -10.20 2.63
C ALA A 48 10.49 -11.15 3.14
N GLU A 49 9.37 -10.62 3.63
CA GLU A 49 8.22 -11.44 4.06
C GLU A 49 7.67 -12.29 2.91
N ASN A 50 7.52 -11.71 1.71
CA ASN A 50 7.10 -12.45 0.52
C ASN A 50 8.09 -13.54 0.11
N ALA A 51 9.39 -13.29 0.23
CA ALA A 51 10.41 -14.30 -0.06
C ALA A 51 10.31 -15.48 0.93
N VAL A 52 10.11 -15.19 2.22
CA VAL A 52 9.91 -16.22 3.25
C VAL A 52 8.68 -17.08 2.93
N ILE A 53 7.54 -16.46 2.64
CA ILE A 53 6.30 -17.17 2.29
C ILE A 53 6.50 -18.08 1.08
N LYS A 54 7.14 -17.58 0.02
CA LYS A 54 7.41 -18.36 -1.19
C LYS A 54 8.39 -19.51 -0.94
N SER A 55 9.38 -19.30 -0.08
CA SER A 55 10.39 -20.31 0.24
C SER A 55 9.90 -21.39 1.21
N ALA A 56 8.86 -21.10 2.00
CA ALA A 56 8.34 -22.01 3.02
C ALA A 56 7.67 -23.26 2.44
N ILE A 57 7.41 -23.30 1.13
CA ILE A 57 6.63 -24.34 0.49
C ILE A 57 7.40 -24.88 -0.73
N PRO A 58 7.80 -26.17 -0.71
CA PRO A 58 8.39 -26.82 -1.87
C PRO A 58 7.49 -26.76 -3.11
N GLU A 59 8.09 -26.77 -4.30
CA GLU A 59 7.35 -26.88 -5.54
C GLU A 59 6.71 -28.27 -5.69
N PRO A 60 5.52 -28.36 -6.30
CA PRO A 60 4.93 -29.64 -6.65
C PRO A 60 5.81 -30.38 -7.65
N ARG A 61 5.72 -31.70 -7.67
CA ARG A 61 6.37 -32.54 -8.68
C ARG A 61 5.45 -32.71 -9.87
N ASP A 62 6.02 -32.67 -11.07
CA ASP A 62 5.36 -33.13 -12.28
C ASP A 62 5.27 -34.66 -12.24
N ILE A 63 4.08 -35.19 -12.53
CA ILE A 63 3.78 -36.62 -12.46
C ILE A 63 3.42 -37.07 -13.88
N GLU A 64 4.28 -37.90 -14.49
CA GLU A 64 4.01 -38.59 -15.75
C GLU A 64 3.20 -39.87 -15.44
N ASP A 65 1.88 -39.80 -15.63
CA ASP A 65 0.94 -40.88 -15.31
C ASP A 65 0.71 -41.86 -16.48
N ASP A 66 1.33 -41.62 -17.64
CA ASP A 66 1.24 -42.41 -18.86
C ASP A 66 2.50 -43.28 -19.14
N ASN A 67 3.42 -43.37 -18.17
CA ASN A 67 4.63 -44.18 -18.28
C ASN A 67 4.35 -45.63 -17.86
N ASP A 68 4.35 -46.57 -18.81
CA ASP A 68 4.15 -48.02 -18.60
C ASP A 68 5.17 -48.68 -17.65
N ASN A 69 6.27 -47.99 -17.30
CA ASN A 69 7.30 -48.46 -16.38
C ASN A 69 7.19 -47.89 -14.96
N MET A 70 6.15 -47.09 -14.65
CA MET A 70 5.89 -46.60 -13.29
C MET A 70 5.27 -47.69 -12.41
N ASP A 71 5.74 -47.81 -11.17
CA ASP A 71 5.11 -48.64 -10.14
C ASP A 71 4.01 -47.86 -9.42
N ASP A 72 2.86 -48.47 -9.16
CA ASP A 72 1.68 -47.86 -8.51
C ASP A 72 2.04 -47.19 -7.17
N VAL A 73 3.06 -47.73 -6.48
CA VAL A 73 3.57 -47.21 -5.21
C VAL A 73 4.23 -45.83 -5.37
N SER A 74 5.06 -45.66 -6.39
CA SER A 74 5.75 -44.39 -6.66
C SER A 74 4.77 -43.31 -7.10
N LEU A 75 3.78 -43.68 -7.91
CA LEU A 75 2.71 -42.77 -8.33
C LEU A 75 1.90 -42.26 -7.12
N ALA A 76 1.52 -43.16 -6.22
CA ALA A 76 0.80 -42.80 -4.99
C ALA A 76 1.62 -41.89 -4.05
N GLU A 77 2.94 -42.07 -3.99
CA GLU A 77 3.82 -41.21 -3.19
C GLU A 77 3.87 -39.78 -3.74
N ASP A 78 4.02 -39.60 -5.05
CA ASP A 78 4.09 -38.26 -5.67
C ASP A 78 2.76 -37.50 -5.57
N PHE A 79 1.63 -38.18 -5.79
CA PHE A 79 0.31 -37.59 -5.54
C PHE A 79 0.13 -37.21 -4.05
N GLY A 80 0.59 -38.07 -3.14
CA GLY A 80 0.58 -37.79 -1.69
C GLY A 80 1.45 -36.59 -1.31
N PHE A 81 2.61 -36.43 -1.95
CA PHE A 81 3.50 -35.29 -1.79
C PHE A 81 2.82 -33.99 -2.24
N ASN A 82 2.27 -33.95 -3.45
CA ASN A 82 1.58 -32.77 -3.98
C ASN A 82 0.36 -32.40 -3.09
N HIS A 83 -0.38 -33.38 -2.59
CA HIS A 83 -1.47 -33.15 -1.64
C HIS A 83 -0.99 -32.58 -0.29
N ALA A 84 0.16 -33.03 0.22
CA ALA A 84 0.77 -32.47 1.42
C ALA A 84 1.23 -31.01 1.22
N ILE A 85 1.83 -30.71 0.06
CA ILE A 85 2.20 -29.34 -0.34
C ILE A 85 0.96 -28.43 -0.42
N GLU A 86 -0.13 -28.91 -1.00
CA GLU A 86 -1.38 -28.14 -1.05
C GLU A 86 -1.91 -27.82 0.36
N ARG A 87 -1.82 -28.79 1.29
CA ARG A 87 -2.18 -28.55 2.69
C ARG A 87 -1.25 -27.55 3.38
N MET A 88 0.04 -27.56 3.08
CA MET A 88 0.99 -26.57 3.62
C MET A 88 0.70 -25.16 3.09
N ARG A 89 0.34 -25.02 1.81
CA ARG A 89 -0.12 -23.74 1.21
C ARG A 89 -1.31 -23.13 1.94
N ARG A 90 -2.19 -23.95 2.49
CA ARG A 90 -3.34 -23.47 3.27
C ARG A 90 -2.97 -23.04 4.70
N ARG A 91 -1.74 -23.30 5.15
CA ARG A 91 -1.25 -23.01 6.52
C ARG A 91 -0.05 -22.05 6.53
N ILE A 92 0.07 -21.20 5.50
CA ILE A 92 1.11 -20.17 5.40
C ILE A 92 1.17 -19.33 6.69
N PRO A 93 2.37 -18.97 7.16
CA PRO A 93 2.56 -18.18 8.38
C PRO A 93 1.88 -16.81 8.32
N GLU A 94 1.66 -16.22 9.49
CA GLU A 94 1.16 -14.85 9.63
C GLU A 94 2.07 -13.84 8.91
N THR A 95 1.47 -12.74 8.45
CA THR A 95 2.13 -11.71 7.63
C THR A 95 2.11 -10.35 8.33
N PRO A 96 2.83 -10.20 9.46
CA PRO A 96 2.73 -9.00 10.30
C PRO A 96 3.16 -7.73 9.58
N VAL A 97 4.09 -7.80 8.61
CA VAL A 97 4.51 -6.61 7.85
C VAL A 97 3.40 -6.18 6.89
N THR A 98 2.78 -7.14 6.20
CA THR A 98 1.61 -6.89 5.36
C THR A 98 0.43 -6.34 6.17
N ASP A 99 0.17 -6.88 7.36
CA ASP A 99 -0.91 -6.41 8.24
C ASP A 99 -0.68 -4.98 8.72
N ALA A 100 0.56 -4.64 9.12
CA ALA A 100 0.93 -3.29 9.51
C ALA A 100 0.76 -2.28 8.37
N LEU A 101 1.17 -2.64 7.14
CA LEU A 101 0.96 -1.81 5.96
C LEU A 101 -0.52 -1.59 5.68
N LEU A 102 -1.33 -2.64 5.76
CA LEU A 102 -2.77 -2.56 5.52
C LEU A 102 -3.46 -1.67 6.58
N ALA A 103 -3.01 -1.72 7.84
CA ALA A 103 -3.48 -0.82 8.88
C ALA A 103 -3.14 0.65 8.57
N GLU A 104 -1.93 0.92 8.07
CA GLU A 104 -1.52 2.27 7.64
C GLU A 104 -2.37 2.78 6.47
N VAL A 105 -2.57 1.96 5.43
CA VAL A 105 -3.41 2.33 4.27
C VAL A 105 -4.85 2.62 4.70
N ARG A 106 -5.41 1.82 5.62
CA ARG A 106 -6.75 2.07 6.17
C ARG A 106 -6.81 3.37 6.96
N ALA A 107 -5.80 3.67 7.77
CA ALA A 107 -5.72 4.93 8.50
C ALA A 107 -5.63 6.13 7.55
N GLN A 108 -4.83 6.02 6.49
CA GLN A 108 -4.73 7.07 5.47
C GLN A 108 -6.06 7.28 4.74
N ALA A 109 -6.73 6.20 4.33
CA ALA A 109 -8.04 6.29 3.69
C ALA A 109 -9.10 6.96 4.59
N PHE A 110 -9.04 6.74 5.91
CA PHE A 110 -9.91 7.42 6.87
C PHE A 110 -9.58 8.91 6.99
N ASN A 111 -8.29 9.26 7.06
CA ASN A 111 -7.86 10.67 7.05
C ASN A 111 -8.30 11.40 5.77
N ASP A 112 -8.20 10.73 4.62
CA ASP A 112 -8.64 11.26 3.34
C ASP A 112 -10.16 11.44 3.32
N LEU A 113 -10.93 10.49 3.89
CA LEU A 113 -12.38 10.63 4.06
C LEU A 113 -12.74 11.86 4.91
N CYS A 114 -12.09 12.03 6.06
CA CYS A 114 -12.29 13.19 6.92
C CYS A 114 -11.97 14.50 6.19
N SER A 115 -10.87 14.52 5.42
CA SER A 115 -10.47 15.70 4.63
C SER A 115 -11.52 16.07 3.57
N VAL A 116 -12.08 15.08 2.86
CA VAL A 116 -13.17 15.33 1.90
C VAL A 116 -14.44 15.81 2.61
N PHE A 117 -14.79 15.19 3.74
CA PHE A 117 -15.97 15.56 4.52
C PHE A 117 -15.89 17.01 5.02
N VAL A 118 -14.74 17.44 5.54
CA VAL A 118 -14.54 18.83 5.99
C VAL A 118 -14.69 19.80 4.82
N LYS A 119 -14.21 19.45 3.62
CA LYS A 119 -14.40 20.28 2.42
C LYS A 119 -15.87 20.38 2.04
N ASP A 120 -16.61 19.27 2.05
CA ASP A 120 -18.04 19.26 1.75
C ASP A 120 -18.83 20.09 2.78
N ALA A 121 -18.52 19.97 4.07
CA ALA A 121 -19.12 20.78 5.14
C ALA A 121 -18.85 22.29 4.93
N THR A 122 -17.61 22.64 4.57
CA THR A 122 -17.22 24.02 4.26
C THR A 122 -17.98 24.57 3.04
N VAL A 123 -18.15 23.76 1.98
CA VAL A 123 -18.92 24.14 0.78
C VAL A 123 -20.40 24.34 1.10
N ALA A 124 -20.94 23.54 2.02
CA ALA A 124 -22.31 23.67 2.51
C ALA A 124 -22.49 24.88 3.46
N GLY A 125 -21.40 25.53 3.89
CA GLY A 125 -21.43 26.66 4.82
C GLY A 125 -21.80 26.28 6.25
N LEU A 126 -21.58 25.02 6.62
CA LEU A 126 -21.90 24.49 7.95
C LEU A 126 -20.76 24.78 8.94
N ASP A 127 -21.13 25.07 10.19
CA ASP A 127 -20.21 25.17 11.33
C ASP A 127 -20.35 23.98 12.30
N ASP A 128 -19.45 23.89 13.29
CA ASP A 128 -19.42 22.78 14.26
C ASP A 128 -20.65 22.74 15.19
N GLY A 129 -21.44 23.82 15.25
CA GLY A 129 -22.67 23.93 16.02
C GLY A 129 -23.93 23.56 15.24
N ASP A 130 -23.84 23.41 13.92
CA ASP A 130 -24.97 23.10 13.06
C ASP A 130 -25.45 21.65 13.22
N ILE A 131 -26.78 21.49 13.29
CA ILE A 131 -27.42 20.17 13.36
C ILE A 131 -27.92 19.81 11.96
N VAL A 132 -27.43 18.69 11.44
CA VAL A 132 -27.89 18.10 10.18
C VAL A 132 -28.82 16.92 10.43
N THR A 133 -29.70 16.64 9.47
CA THR A 133 -30.51 15.42 9.48
C THR A 133 -29.65 14.19 9.17
N VAL A 134 -30.10 13.02 9.61
CA VAL A 134 -29.42 11.73 9.31
C VAL A 134 -29.29 11.50 7.81
N LYS A 135 -30.27 11.96 7.02
CA LYS A 135 -30.23 11.86 5.56
C LYS A 135 -29.08 12.68 4.98
N GLU A 136 -28.97 13.95 5.35
CA GLU A 136 -27.91 14.84 4.86
C GLU A 136 -26.51 14.33 5.24
N ALA A 137 -26.33 13.84 6.47
CA ALA A 137 -25.08 13.22 6.90
C ALA A 137 -24.74 11.96 6.08
N THR A 138 -25.74 11.14 5.76
CA THR A 138 -25.55 9.92 4.96
C THR A 138 -25.17 10.27 3.52
N ASP A 139 -25.87 11.23 2.91
CA ASP A 139 -25.61 11.67 1.54
C ASP A 139 -24.19 12.27 1.41
N ALA A 140 -23.74 13.05 2.39
CA ALA A 140 -22.38 13.59 2.43
C ALA A 140 -21.31 12.48 2.55
N LEU A 141 -21.52 11.47 3.41
CA LEU A 141 -20.60 10.34 3.54
C LEU A 141 -20.51 9.50 2.26
N LEU A 142 -21.65 9.29 1.58
CA LEU A 142 -21.68 8.61 0.29
C LEU A 142 -20.93 9.41 -0.77
N HIS A 143 -21.12 10.72 -0.82
CA HIS A 143 -20.37 11.61 -1.71
C HIS A 143 -18.87 11.56 -1.42
N CYS A 144 -18.44 11.62 -0.16
CA CYS A 144 -17.03 11.48 0.22
C CYS A 144 -16.45 10.13 -0.25
N ALA A 145 -17.18 9.03 -0.07
CA ALA A 145 -16.76 7.71 -0.53
C ALA A 145 -16.69 7.59 -2.07
N GLU A 146 -17.51 8.34 -2.81
CA GLU A 146 -17.39 8.45 -4.26
C GLU A 146 -16.14 9.25 -4.69
N GLN A 147 -15.81 10.32 -3.98
CA GLN A 147 -14.60 11.11 -4.26
C GLN A 147 -13.33 10.28 -4.04
N LEU A 148 -13.28 9.47 -2.97
CA LEU A 148 -12.17 8.54 -2.74
C LEU A 148 -12.00 7.52 -3.87
N ARG A 149 -13.10 7.03 -4.45
CA ARG A 149 -13.07 6.05 -5.56
C ARG A 149 -12.59 6.64 -6.88
N LYS A 150 -12.77 7.95 -7.10
CA LYS A 150 -12.28 8.64 -8.29
C LYS A 150 -10.77 8.88 -8.25
N GLY A 151 -10.15 8.68 -7.10
CA GLY A 151 -8.77 9.07 -6.82
C GLY A 151 -8.71 10.58 -6.59
N GLY A 152 -8.23 11.01 -5.42
CA GLY A 152 -7.95 12.43 -5.22
C GLY A 152 -6.92 12.89 -6.23
N ASN A 153 -7.09 14.09 -6.81
CA ASN A 153 -6.01 14.80 -7.49
C ASN A 153 -4.89 15.01 -6.46
N GLN A 154 -3.93 14.09 -6.41
CA GLN A 154 -2.65 14.22 -5.72
C GLN A 154 -1.57 14.46 -6.78
#